data_AF-A0A6S7DER7-F1
#
_entry.id   AF-A0A6S7DER7-F1
#
_cell.length_a   1.000
_cell.length_b   1.000
_cell.length_c   1.000
_cell.angle_alpha   90.00
_cell.angle_beta   90.00
_cell.angle_gamma   90.00
#
_symmetry.space_group_name_H-M   'P 1'
#
loop_
_entity.id
_entity.type
_entity.pdbx_description
1 polymer ?
#
loop_
_entity_poly.entity_id
_entity_poly.type
_entity_poly.pdbx_seq_one_letter_code
_entity_poly.pdbx_strand_id
1 'polypeptide(L)' 'MVASGNLLPEQEFRKRLGVTRKRLSHLLADGSVFTLEVDGRVYFPASLADASECL' A
#
# COMPACT_ATOMS: atom_id res chain seq x y z
N MET A 1 -17.44 3.00 -6.62
CA MET A 1 -16.55 3.47 -7.69
C MET A 1 -15.44 2.47 -7.85
N VAL A 2 -15.16 1.97 -9.06
CA VAL A 2 -14.04 1.04 -9.31
C VAL A 2 -12.89 1.88 -9.86
N ALA A 3 -11.90 2.18 -9.03
CA ALA A 3 -10.65 2.79 -9.49
C ALA A 3 -9.84 1.75 -10.28
N SER A 4 -9.15 2.19 -11.33
CA SER A 4 -8.18 1.32 -12.02
C SER A 4 -7.09 0.93 -11.01
N GLY A 5 -7.02 -0.36 -10.66
CA GLY A 5 -6.18 -0.85 -9.58
C GLY A 5 -4.72 -0.92 -9.98
N ASN A 6 -3.94 0.10 -9.66
CA ASN A 6 -2.48 0.03 -9.74
C ASN A 6 -1.92 -0.66 -8.49
N LEU A 7 -0.95 -1.56 -8.71
CA LEU A 7 -0.26 -2.30 -7.66
C LEU A 7 1.18 -1.83 -7.54
N LEU A 8 1.62 -1.59 -6.30
CA LEU A 8 2.96 -1.11 -5.98
C LEU A 8 3.77 -2.19 -5.25
N PRO A 9 5.06 -2.38 -5.59
CA PRO A 9 5.96 -3.17 -4.75
C PRO A 9 6.24 -2.45 -3.42
N GLU A 10 6.63 -3.21 -2.37
CA GLU A 10 6.86 -2.68 -1.01
C GLU A 10 7.73 -1.41 -0.98
N GLN A 11 8.82 -1.41 -1.77
CA GLN A 11 9.77 -0.31 -1.80
C GLN A 11 9.14 0.99 -2.30
N GLU A 12 8.36 0.91 -3.38
CA GLU A 12 7.68 2.07 -3.96
C GLU A 12 6.52 2.53 -3.07
N PHE A 13 5.75 1.59 -2.51
CA PHE A 13 4.67 1.89 -1.57
C PHE A 13 5.18 2.67 -0.35
N ARG A 14 6.26 2.21 0.26
CA ARG A 14 6.90 2.87 1.41
C ARG A 14 7.43 4.25 1.06
N LYS A 15 8.02 4.39 -0.13
CA LYS A 15 8.55 5.66 -0.62
C LYS A 15 7.43 6.70 -0.77
N ARG A 16 6.29 6.31 -1.34
CA ARG A 16 5.12 7.19 -1.50
C ARG A 16 4.48 7.58 -0.17
N LEU A 17 4.29 6.60 0.73
CA LEU A 17 3.72 6.86 2.06
C LEU A 17 4.70 7.57 3.00
N GLY A 18 5.99 7.65 2.65
CA GLY A 18 7.03 8.24 3.50
C GLY A 18 7.34 7.44 4.77
N VAL A 19 7.10 6.11 4.77
CA VAL A 19 7.23 5.28 5.96
C VAL A 19 8.43 4.33 5.92
N THR A 20 8.97 4.06 7.11
CA THR A 20 9.97 3.00 7.29
C THR A 20 9.32 1.62 7.23
N ARG A 21 10.15 0.57 7.05
CA ARG A 21 9.67 -0.82 7.06
C ARG A 21 8.98 -1.19 8.37
N LYS A 22 9.54 -0.74 9.50
CA LYS A 22 8.95 -0.95 10.84
C LYS A 22 7.56 -0.34 10.94
N ARG A 23 7.39 0.89 10.45
CA ARG A 23 6.08 1.55 10.45
C ARG A 23 5.09 0.83 9.51
N LEU A 24 5.54 0.37 8.35
CA LEU A 24 4.72 -0.45 7.45
C LEU A 24 4.24 -1.75 8.14
N SER A 25 5.11 -2.46 8.85
CA SER A 25 4.71 -3.67 9.59
C SER A 25 3.65 -3.39 10.65
N HIS A 26 3.71 -2.24 11.32
CA HIS A 26 2.65 -1.83 12.25
C HIS A 26 1.33 -1.56 11.51
N LEU A 27 1.35 -0.91 10.36
CA LEU A 27 0.14 -0.63 9.57
C LEU A 27 -0.52 -1.93 9.07
N LEU A 28 0.28 -2.94 8.71
CA LEU A 28 -0.22 -4.26 8.35
C LEU A 28 -0.82 -4.98 9.55
N ALA A 29 -0.15 -4.94 10.71
CA ALA A 29 -0.62 -5.60 11.92
C ALA A 29 -1.93 -4.98 12.45
N ASP A 30 -2.12 -3.68 12.28
CA ASP A 30 -3.31 -2.94 12.69
C ASP A 30 -4.44 -2.97 11.63
N GLY A 31 -4.17 -3.51 10.43
CA GLY A 31 -5.15 -3.59 9.34
C GLY A 31 -5.39 -2.28 8.58
N SER A 32 -4.64 -1.23 8.89
CA SER A 32 -4.68 0.07 8.20
C SER A 32 -4.26 -0.04 6.72
N VAL A 33 -3.44 -1.02 6.36
CA VAL A 33 -3.10 -1.36 4.98
C VAL A 33 -3.17 -2.86 4.77
N PHE A 34 -3.38 -3.29 3.52
CA PHE A 34 -3.37 -4.70 3.15
C PHE A 34 -2.59 -4.91 1.87
N THR A 35 -2.28 -6.17 1.59
CA THR A 35 -1.54 -6.60 0.41
C THR A 35 -2.38 -7.50 -0.48
N LEU A 36 -1.96 -7.61 -1.74
CA LEU A 36 -2.50 -8.54 -2.71
C LEU A 36 -1.35 -9.41 -3.20
N GLU A 37 -1.57 -10.73 -3.26
CA GLU A 37 -0.66 -11.65 -3.90
C GLU A 37 -1.06 -11.81 -5.37
N VAL A 38 -0.11 -11.55 -6.28
CA VAL A 38 -0.27 -11.75 -7.73
C VAL A 38 0.96 -12.48 -8.22
N ASP A 39 0.76 -13.66 -8.81
CA ASP A 39 1.84 -14.49 -9.35
C ASP A 39 2.93 -14.81 -8.29
N GLY A 40 2.50 -15.09 -7.04
CA GLY A 40 3.40 -15.37 -5.91
C GLY A 40 4.20 -14.16 -5.40
N ARG A 41 3.87 -12.95 -5.85
CA ARG A 41 4.50 -11.70 -5.41
C ARG A 41 3.51 -10.83 -4.65
N VAL A 42 4.00 -10.20 -3.59
CA VAL A 42 3.21 -9.34 -2.72
C VAL A 42 3.27 -7.90 -3.22
N TYR A 43 2.09 -7.32 -3.41
CA TYR A 43 1.90 -5.94 -3.82
C TYR A 43 0.95 -5.19 -2.89
N PHE A 44 1.00 -3.87 -2.97
CA PHE A 44 0.13 -2.95 -2.23
C PHE A 44 -0.75 -2.18 -3.22
N PRO A 45 -2.05 -2.00 -2.93
CA PRO A 45 -2.88 -1.08 -3.69
C PRO A 45 -2.31 0.34 -3.65
N ALA A 46 -2.13 0.97 -4.83
CA ALA A 46 -1.59 2.31 -4.92
C ALA A 46 -2.44 3.36 -4.19
N SER A 47 -3.77 3.16 -4.16
CA SER A 47 -4.71 4.05 -3.47
C SER A 47 -4.45 4.19 -1.98
N LEU A 48 -3.85 3.19 -1.32
CA LEU A 48 -3.49 3.26 0.09
C LEU A 48 -2.25 4.15 0.35
N ALA A 49 -1.53 4.55 -0.69
CA ALA A 49 -0.40 5.47 -0.62
C ALA A 49 -0.69 6.85 -1.24
N ASP A 50 -1.93 7.09 -1.68
CA ASP A 50 -2.36 8.36 -2.23
C ASP A 50 -3.12 9.16 -1.17
N ALA A 51 -2.64 10.37 -0.87
CA ALA A 51 -3.29 11.28 0.08
C ALA A 51 -4.52 11.99 -0.51
N SER A 52 -4.89 11.69 -1.75
CA SER A 52 -5.92 12.41 -2.50
C SER A 52 -7.37 12.07 -2.12
N GLU A 53 -7.59 11.15 -1.17
CA GLU A 53 -8.94 10.82 -0.68
C GLU A 53 -9.28 11.50 0.67
N CYS A 54 -8.64 12.63 0.97
CA CYS A 54 -9.17 13.62 1.90
C CYS A 54 -9.74 14.82 1.10
N LEU A 55 -10.94 14.65 0.55
CA LEU A 55 -11.80 15.74 0.06
C LEU A 55 -12.97 15.94 1.02
#